data_AF-A0A7T4FP70-F1
#
_entry.id   AF-A0A7T4FP70-F1
#
_cell.length_a   1.000
_cell.length_b   1.000
_cell.length_c   1.000
_cell.angle_alpha   90.00
_cell.angle_beta   90.00
_cell.angle_gamma   90.00
#
_symmetry.space_group_name_H-M   'P 1'
#
loop_
_entity.id
_entity.type
_entity.pdbx_description
1 polymer ?
#
loop_
_entity_poly.entity_id
_entity_poly.type
_entity_poly.pdbx_seq_one_letter_code
_entity_poly.pdbx_strand_id
1 'polypeptide(L)'
;MYKKKILDKLENAKLTKKEKRIAEFFLDEEQRVFLMNVADIAKVIDVSDTSVIRFIKSLGFENFTDFKNSGQENIKSRLDKTNDFIKNLDIIKENSIEQLYINKINEEVNKIFNSISQKQIKKISSLIMKAKHKYVVGFKSTAGISNFFGVRLGFMLENVSTFNIDDSVVINSIFNIKEEDVLIIFDYPMYSKVAKVLAKMTKENKAKIILFTDSDNAPLAEYSDILYKIKLNGISVFNSLISTQILVEYLLTYISQFIEEKAKVRFSKIRKFLIEKL
;
A
#
# COMPACT_ATOMS: atom_id res chain seq x y z
N MET A 1 -8.85 -10.09 -9.78
CA MET A 1 -10.04 -10.79 -10.33
C MET A 1 -10.05 -12.29 -9.96
N TYR A 2 -8.98 -13.07 -10.19
CA TYR A 2 -8.95 -14.51 -9.85
C TYR A 2 -9.00 -14.82 -8.34
N LYS A 3 -8.31 -14.02 -7.50
CA LYS A 3 -8.25 -14.20 -6.05
C LYS A 3 -9.63 -14.14 -5.39
N LYS A 4 -10.45 -13.17 -5.81
CA LYS A 4 -11.85 -13.05 -5.38
C LYS A 4 -12.63 -14.31 -5.74
N LYS A 5 -12.50 -14.82 -6.98
CA LYS A 5 -13.14 -16.08 -7.40
C LYS A 5 -12.72 -17.28 -6.54
N ILE A 6 -11.46 -17.35 -6.10
CA ILE A 6 -10.98 -18.42 -5.20
C ILE A 6 -11.56 -18.28 -3.80
N LEU A 7 -11.56 -17.06 -3.24
CA LEU A 7 -12.13 -16.79 -1.92
C LEU A 7 -13.65 -17.03 -1.90
N ASP A 8 -14.37 -16.54 -2.92
CA ASP A 8 -15.80 -16.78 -3.10
C ASP A 8 -16.10 -18.30 -3.17
N LYS A 9 -15.24 -19.09 -3.81
CA LYS A 9 -15.40 -20.54 -3.91
C LYS A 9 -15.07 -21.26 -2.59
N LEU A 10 -14.11 -20.76 -1.81
CA LEU A 10 -13.80 -21.27 -0.47
C LEU A 10 -14.95 -21.02 0.52
N GLU A 11 -15.66 -19.90 0.38
CA GLU A 11 -16.78 -19.54 1.26
C GLU A 11 -18.10 -20.21 0.86
N ASN A 12 -18.36 -20.36 -0.45
CA ASN A 12 -19.70 -20.73 -0.94
C ASN A 12 -19.81 -22.16 -1.51
N ALA A 13 -18.71 -22.92 -1.61
CA ALA A 13 -18.73 -24.27 -2.16
C ALA A 13 -17.99 -25.29 -1.29
N LYS A 14 -18.54 -26.51 -1.18
CA LYS A 14 -17.83 -27.65 -0.60
C LYS A 14 -16.74 -28.11 -1.57
N LEU A 15 -15.50 -27.69 -1.31
CA LEU A 15 -14.32 -28.15 -2.03
C LEU A 15 -13.94 -29.57 -1.61
N THR A 16 -13.51 -30.39 -2.58
CA THR A 16 -12.80 -31.63 -2.29
C THR A 16 -11.45 -31.34 -1.63
N LYS A 17 -10.84 -32.34 -0.96
CA LYS A 17 -9.51 -32.21 -0.35
C LYS A 17 -8.45 -31.70 -1.33
N LYS A 18 -8.51 -32.16 -2.59
CA LYS A 18 -7.58 -31.76 -3.65
C LYS A 18 -7.81 -30.32 -4.09
N GLU A 19 -9.07 -29.91 -4.29
CA GLU A 19 -9.39 -28.54 -4.66
C GLU A 19 -9.03 -27.54 -3.56
N LYS A 20 -9.23 -27.92 -2.29
CA LYS A 20 -8.81 -27.08 -1.15
C LYS A 20 -7.29 -26.87 -1.17
N ARG A 21 -6.51 -27.92 -1.40
CA ARG A 21 -5.04 -27.83 -1.48
C ARG A 21 -4.57 -26.97 -2.65
N ILE A 22 -5.25 -27.05 -3.79
CA ILE A 22 -5.00 -26.17 -4.95
C ILE A 22 -5.35 -24.71 -4.61
N ALA A 23 -6.49 -24.47 -3.97
CA ALA A 23 -6.94 -23.14 -3.57
C ALA A 23 -5.97 -22.47 -2.59
N GLU A 24 -5.55 -23.18 -1.54
CA GLU A 24 -4.59 -22.71 -0.55
C GLU A 24 -3.25 -22.36 -1.20
N PHE A 25 -2.70 -23.26 -2.03
CA PHE A 25 -1.46 -22.98 -2.76
C PHE A 25 -1.57 -21.76 -3.68
N PHE A 26 -2.72 -21.57 -4.36
CA PHE A 26 -2.93 -20.40 -5.23
C PHE A 26 -3.00 -19.09 -4.44
N LEU A 27 -3.44 -19.13 -3.19
CA LEU A 27 -3.52 -17.96 -2.31
C LEU A 27 -2.19 -17.64 -1.62
N ASP A 28 -1.45 -18.68 -1.22
CA ASP A 28 -0.20 -18.56 -0.46
C ASP A 28 1.00 -18.25 -1.38
N GLU A 29 1.04 -18.87 -2.56
CA GLU A 29 2.16 -18.82 -3.51
C GLU A 29 1.79 -18.09 -4.81
N GLU A 30 0.98 -17.04 -4.68
CA GLU A 30 0.39 -16.25 -5.79
C GLU A 30 1.40 -15.93 -6.91
N GLN A 31 2.60 -15.45 -6.57
CA GLN A 31 3.62 -15.11 -7.57
C GLN A 31 4.16 -16.34 -8.30
N ARG A 32 4.41 -17.40 -7.55
CA ARG A 32 5.04 -18.62 -8.05
C ARG A 32 4.10 -19.37 -8.98
N VAL A 33 2.81 -19.42 -8.65
CA VAL A 33 1.75 -20.10 -9.41
C VAL A 33 1.70 -19.64 -10.87
N PHE A 34 1.78 -18.34 -11.11
CA PHE A 34 1.71 -17.80 -12.47
C PHE A 34 3.02 -17.94 -13.28
N LEU A 35 4.14 -18.25 -12.62
CA LEU A 35 5.41 -18.54 -13.28
C LEU A 35 5.56 -20.02 -13.63
N MET A 36 4.90 -20.91 -12.90
CA MET A 36 4.96 -22.36 -13.08
C MET A 36 4.07 -22.86 -14.22
N ASN A 37 4.40 -24.00 -14.85
CA ASN A 37 3.45 -24.69 -15.72
C ASN A 37 2.49 -25.57 -14.90
N VAL A 38 1.45 -26.13 -15.54
CA VAL A 38 0.44 -26.93 -14.84
C VAL A 38 1.02 -28.19 -14.18
N ALA A 39 2.02 -28.83 -14.81
CA ALA A 39 2.68 -30.02 -14.31
C ALA A 39 3.52 -29.72 -13.06
N ASP A 40 4.22 -28.58 -13.06
CA ASP A 40 5.01 -28.13 -11.90
C ASP A 40 4.09 -27.86 -10.70
N ILE A 41 2.96 -27.20 -10.93
CA ILE A 41 1.97 -26.92 -9.87
C ILE A 41 1.45 -28.23 -9.31
N ALA A 42 1.00 -29.13 -10.19
CA ALA A 42 0.47 -30.44 -9.84
C ALA A 42 1.47 -31.24 -9.00
N LYS A 43 2.74 -31.22 -9.40
CA LYS A 43 3.85 -31.87 -8.67
C LYS A 43 4.10 -31.25 -7.29
N VAL A 44 4.11 -29.92 -7.16
CA VAL A 44 4.40 -29.25 -5.88
C VAL A 44 3.35 -29.55 -4.81
N ILE A 45 2.08 -29.67 -5.21
CA ILE A 45 0.96 -29.89 -4.28
C ILE A 45 0.44 -31.33 -4.30
N ASP A 46 1.15 -32.24 -4.96
CA ASP A 46 0.84 -33.67 -5.03
C ASP A 46 -0.61 -33.94 -5.49
N VAL A 47 -0.96 -33.41 -6.66
CA VAL A 47 -2.22 -33.65 -7.37
C VAL A 47 -1.95 -33.95 -8.84
N SER A 48 -2.97 -34.38 -9.58
CA SER A 48 -2.84 -34.54 -11.03
C SER A 48 -3.06 -33.22 -11.77
N ASP A 49 -2.41 -33.06 -12.93
CA ASP A 49 -2.60 -31.93 -13.85
C ASP A 49 -4.09 -31.70 -14.17
N THR A 50 -4.83 -32.79 -14.38
CA THR A 50 -6.28 -32.76 -14.62
C THR A 50 -7.05 -32.14 -13.45
N SER A 51 -6.60 -32.35 -12.22
CA SER A 51 -7.21 -31.74 -11.03
C SER A 51 -7.01 -30.23 -11.02
N VAL A 52 -5.81 -29.77 -11.37
CA VAL A 52 -5.49 -28.33 -11.49
C VAL A 52 -6.32 -27.67 -12.60
N ILE A 53 -6.42 -28.30 -13.77
CA ILE A 53 -7.22 -27.78 -14.90
C ILE A 53 -8.70 -27.72 -14.55
N ARG A 54 -9.25 -28.77 -13.93
CA ARG A 54 -10.66 -28.78 -13.49
C ARG A 54 -10.92 -27.68 -12.46
N PHE A 55 -10.03 -27.51 -11.50
CA PHE A 55 -10.15 -26.44 -10.51
C PHE A 55 -10.17 -25.06 -11.17
N ILE A 56 -9.26 -24.79 -12.11
CA ILE A 56 -9.22 -23.53 -12.85
C ILE A 56 -10.51 -23.29 -13.67
N LYS A 57 -10.98 -24.31 -14.39
CA LYS A 57 -12.26 -24.22 -15.12
C LYS A 57 -13.43 -23.93 -14.18
N SER A 58 -13.41 -24.52 -13.00
CA SER A 58 -14.43 -24.32 -11.98
C SER A 58 -14.43 -22.92 -11.34
N LEU A 59 -13.38 -22.12 -11.59
CA LEU A 59 -13.32 -20.68 -11.26
C LEU A 59 -13.82 -19.80 -12.43
N GLY A 60 -14.29 -20.41 -13.52
CA GLY A 60 -14.76 -19.71 -14.71
C GLY A 60 -13.63 -19.12 -15.55
N PHE A 61 -12.51 -19.85 -15.68
CA PHE A 61 -11.48 -19.61 -16.68
C PHE A 61 -11.58 -20.67 -17.78
N GLU A 62 -11.34 -20.30 -19.03
CA GLU A 62 -11.51 -21.23 -20.16
C GLU A 62 -10.46 -22.34 -20.17
N ASN A 63 -9.23 -21.97 -19.81
CA ASN A 63 -8.06 -22.85 -19.82
C ASN A 63 -6.95 -22.33 -18.89
N PHE A 64 -5.86 -23.10 -18.77
CA PHE A 64 -4.73 -22.73 -17.92
C PHE A 64 -4.03 -21.44 -18.38
N THR A 65 -3.99 -21.18 -19.69
CA THR A 65 -3.41 -19.97 -20.27
C THR A 65 -4.22 -18.73 -19.91
N ASP A 66 -5.55 -18.81 -20.00
CA ASP A 66 -6.48 -17.75 -19.58
C ASP A 66 -6.31 -17.42 -18.08
N PHE A 67 -6.25 -18.45 -17.23
CA PHE A 67 -5.92 -18.27 -15.82
C PHE A 67 -4.56 -17.60 -15.61
N LYS A 68 -3.51 -18.04 -16.32
CA LYS A 68 -2.19 -17.43 -16.25
C LYS A 68 -2.24 -15.95 -16.62
N ASN A 69 -2.89 -15.62 -17.72
CA ASN A 69 -3.00 -14.24 -18.21
C ASN A 69 -3.71 -13.34 -17.19
N SER A 70 -4.71 -13.86 -16.47
CA SER A 70 -5.43 -13.11 -15.44
C SER A 70 -4.59 -12.66 -14.23
N GLY A 71 -3.42 -13.29 -14.01
CA GLY A 71 -2.45 -12.90 -12.98
C GLY A 71 -1.13 -12.36 -13.52
N GLN A 72 -0.88 -12.51 -14.82
CA GLN A 72 0.37 -12.09 -15.46
C GLN A 72 0.55 -10.58 -15.45
N GLU A 73 -0.48 -9.73 -15.51
CA GLU A 73 -0.29 -8.27 -15.45
C GLU A 73 0.48 -7.82 -14.18
N ASN A 74 0.22 -8.47 -13.05
CA ASN A 74 0.90 -8.20 -11.77
C ASN A 74 2.35 -8.73 -11.73
N ILE A 75 2.69 -9.70 -12.59
CA ILE A 75 4.04 -10.29 -12.68
C ILE A 75 4.85 -9.64 -13.78
N LYS A 76 4.24 -9.36 -14.92
CA LYS A 76 4.83 -8.61 -16.04
C LYS A 76 5.26 -7.24 -15.56
N SER A 77 4.41 -6.52 -14.82
CA SER A 77 4.80 -5.25 -14.17
C SER A 77 5.95 -5.37 -13.15
N ARG A 78 6.29 -6.57 -12.65
CA ARG A 78 7.46 -6.81 -11.78
C ARG A 78 8.69 -7.26 -12.56
N LEU A 79 8.52 -8.13 -13.56
CA LEU A 79 9.58 -8.54 -14.48
C LEU A 79 10.08 -7.36 -15.33
N ASP A 80 9.15 -6.49 -15.75
CA ASP A 80 9.45 -5.22 -16.41
C ASP A 80 10.28 -4.33 -15.46
N LYS A 81 9.99 -4.28 -14.16
CA LYS A 81 10.82 -3.56 -13.17
C LYS A 81 12.22 -4.14 -13.01
N THR A 82 12.41 -5.45 -13.12
CA THR A 82 13.73 -6.09 -13.09
C THR A 82 14.52 -5.79 -14.37
N ASN A 83 13.87 -5.79 -15.53
CA ASN A 83 14.49 -5.42 -16.80
C ASN A 83 14.79 -3.91 -16.88
N ASP A 84 13.87 -3.07 -16.40
CA ASP A 84 14.07 -1.63 -16.22
C ASP A 84 15.23 -1.36 -15.27
N PHE A 85 15.40 -2.16 -14.21
CA PHE A 85 16.54 -2.04 -13.31
C PHE A 85 17.86 -2.30 -14.03
N ILE A 86 17.98 -3.39 -14.78
CA ILE A 86 19.22 -3.70 -15.53
C ILE A 86 19.51 -2.60 -16.55
N LYS A 87 18.49 -2.16 -17.29
CA LYS A 87 18.62 -1.05 -18.25
C LYS A 87 19.03 0.26 -17.57
N ASN A 88 18.45 0.55 -16.41
CA ASN A 88 18.77 1.76 -15.66
C ASN A 88 20.18 1.72 -15.08
N LEU A 89 20.73 0.55 -14.75
CA LEU A 89 22.13 0.43 -14.33
C LEU A 89 23.09 0.84 -15.44
N ASP A 90 22.82 0.44 -16.69
CA ASP A 90 23.64 0.83 -17.83
C ASP A 90 23.54 2.34 -18.10
N ILE A 91 22.31 2.90 -18.04
CA ILE A 91 22.09 4.35 -18.14
C ILE A 91 22.84 5.11 -17.02
N ILE A 92 22.81 4.61 -15.79
CA ILE A 92 23.51 5.21 -14.64
C ILE A 92 25.03 5.18 -14.86
N LYS A 93 25.59 4.11 -15.43
CA LYS A 93 27.03 4.02 -15.71
C LYS A 93 27.49 4.97 -16.82
N GLU A 94 26.62 5.20 -17.80
CA GLU A 94 26.93 6.01 -18.98
C GLU A 94 26.70 7.52 -18.79
N ASN A 95 26.07 7.94 -17.69
CA ASN A 95 25.69 9.34 -17.45
C ASN A 95 26.11 9.82 -16.05
N SER A 96 26.16 11.13 -15.85
CA SER A 96 26.26 11.72 -14.50
C SER A 96 25.00 11.39 -13.70
N ILE A 97 25.19 10.78 -12.52
CA ILE A 97 24.12 10.46 -11.58
C ILE A 97 23.37 11.73 -11.18
N GLU A 98 24.10 12.82 -10.95
CA GLU A 98 23.55 14.13 -10.59
C GLU A 98 22.59 14.64 -11.65
N GLN A 99 23.00 14.64 -12.93
CA GLN A 99 22.16 15.13 -14.02
C GLN A 99 20.90 14.27 -14.20
N LEU A 100 21.04 12.94 -14.12
CA LEU A 100 19.91 12.01 -14.17
C LEU A 100 18.93 12.27 -13.02
N TYR A 101 19.44 12.44 -11.80
CA TYR A 101 18.60 12.70 -10.63
C TYR A 101 17.92 14.07 -10.68
N ILE A 102 18.62 15.13 -11.09
CA ILE A 102 18.02 16.47 -11.24
C ILE A 102 16.86 16.41 -12.23
N ASN A 103 17.09 15.82 -13.41
CA ASN A 103 16.04 15.68 -14.43
C ASN A 103 14.86 14.88 -13.89
N LYS A 104 15.13 13.75 -13.22
CA LYS A 104 14.09 12.90 -12.64
C LYS A 104 13.27 13.62 -11.57
N ILE A 105 13.92 14.34 -10.66
CA ILE A 105 13.24 15.08 -9.60
C ILE A 105 12.35 16.16 -10.22
N ASN A 106 12.86 16.93 -11.19
CA ASN A 106 12.08 17.94 -11.90
C ASN A 106 10.85 17.34 -12.58
N GLU A 107 10.98 16.19 -13.23
CA GLU A 107 9.84 15.48 -13.81
C GLU A 107 8.81 15.04 -12.76
N GLU A 108 9.26 14.44 -11.66
CA GLU A 108 8.37 13.94 -10.62
C GLU A 108 7.62 15.10 -9.92
N VAL A 109 8.29 16.24 -9.68
CA VAL A 109 7.67 17.47 -9.18
C VAL A 109 6.58 17.96 -10.12
N ASN A 110 6.87 18.07 -11.42
CA ASN A 110 5.88 18.51 -12.41
C ASN A 110 4.70 17.53 -12.49
N LYS A 111 4.98 16.22 -12.51
CA LYS A 111 3.95 15.16 -12.57
C LYS A 111 3.05 15.19 -11.33
N ILE A 112 3.61 15.29 -10.13
CA ILE A 112 2.80 15.28 -8.91
C ILE A 112 1.88 16.50 -8.85
N PHE A 113 2.38 17.71 -9.12
CA PHE A 113 1.54 18.92 -9.08
C PHE A 113 0.47 18.95 -10.18
N ASN A 114 0.75 18.38 -11.35
CA ASN A 114 -0.27 18.22 -12.40
C ASN A 114 -1.33 17.17 -12.04
N SER A 115 -1.01 16.22 -11.15
CA SER A 115 -1.93 15.16 -10.72
C SER A 115 -2.70 15.48 -9.43
N ILE A 116 -2.26 16.47 -8.66
CA ILE A 116 -2.91 16.83 -7.39
C ILE A 116 -4.32 17.34 -7.65
N SER A 117 -5.30 16.60 -7.17
CA SER A 117 -6.69 17.02 -7.15
C SER A 117 -7.00 17.76 -5.85
N GLN A 118 -7.23 19.07 -5.91
CA GLN A 118 -7.63 19.86 -4.75
C GLN A 118 -8.87 19.29 -4.03
N LYS A 119 -9.80 18.69 -4.80
CA LYS A 119 -10.98 18.01 -4.25
C LYS A 119 -10.59 16.80 -3.40
N GLN A 120 -9.64 15.97 -3.85
CA GLN A 120 -9.15 14.84 -3.06
C GLN A 120 -8.37 15.31 -1.83
N ILE A 121 -7.50 16.31 -1.98
CA ILE A 121 -6.77 16.90 -0.85
C ILE A 121 -7.73 17.40 0.22
N LYS A 122 -8.76 18.17 -0.15
CA LYS A 122 -9.78 18.65 0.77
C LYS A 122 -10.52 17.50 1.47
N LYS A 123 -10.85 16.43 0.73
CA LYS A 123 -11.51 15.24 1.29
C LYS A 123 -10.63 14.53 2.32
N ILE A 124 -9.36 14.29 1.99
CA ILE A 124 -8.36 13.66 2.87
C ILE A 124 -8.16 14.51 4.12
N SER A 125 -7.82 15.78 3.95
CA SER A 125 -7.56 16.71 5.07
C SER A 125 -8.79 16.84 5.98
N SER A 126 -9.99 16.95 5.42
CA SER A 126 -11.22 17.02 6.24
C SER A 126 -11.46 15.74 7.04
N LEU A 127 -11.16 14.56 6.48
CA LEU A 127 -11.32 13.30 7.19
C LEU A 127 -10.29 13.19 8.34
N ILE A 128 -9.03 13.55 8.08
CA ILE A 128 -7.97 13.56 9.09
C ILE A 128 -8.30 14.51 10.24
N MET A 129 -8.76 15.74 9.94
CA MET A 129 -9.06 16.74 10.96
C MET A 129 -10.27 16.38 11.83
N LYS A 130 -11.30 15.74 11.25
CA LYS A 130 -12.52 15.35 11.97
C LYS A 130 -12.37 14.08 12.81
N ALA A 131 -11.39 13.23 12.48
CA ALA A 131 -11.19 11.97 13.18
C ALA A 131 -10.81 12.19 14.65
N LYS A 132 -11.34 11.36 15.54
CA LYS A 132 -11.05 11.41 16.97
C LYS A 132 -9.63 10.94 17.26
N HIS A 133 -9.22 9.81 16.69
CA HIS A 133 -7.85 9.31 16.68
C HIS A 133 -7.33 9.12 15.26
N LYS A 134 -6.05 9.44 15.03
CA LYS A 134 -5.38 9.35 13.72
C LYS A 134 -4.25 8.33 13.85
N TYR A 135 -4.46 7.15 13.31
CA TYR A 135 -3.46 6.10 13.25
C TYR A 135 -2.69 6.22 11.93
N VAL A 136 -1.39 6.52 11.99
CA VAL A 136 -0.53 6.61 10.80
C VAL A 136 0.37 5.39 10.77
N VAL A 137 0.29 4.62 9.68
CA VAL A 137 1.08 3.41 9.50
C VAL A 137 1.78 3.37 8.15
N GLY A 138 2.96 2.78 8.16
CA GLY A 138 3.75 2.50 6.96
C GLY A 138 4.99 1.73 7.37
N PHE A 139 5.30 0.68 6.66
CA PHE A 139 6.30 -0.31 7.06
C PHE A 139 7.44 -0.38 6.04
N LYS A 140 8.62 -0.82 6.50
CA LYS A 140 9.81 -1.02 5.64
C LYS A 140 10.14 0.27 4.87
N SER A 141 10.05 0.26 3.55
CA SER A 141 10.38 1.42 2.70
C SER A 141 9.51 2.65 2.99
N THR A 142 8.29 2.48 3.51
CA THR A 142 7.40 3.61 3.86
C THR A 142 7.48 4.06 5.32
N ALA A 143 8.28 3.39 6.15
CA ALA A 143 8.45 3.70 7.58
C ALA A 143 8.91 5.14 7.83
N GLY A 144 9.78 5.66 6.97
CA GLY A 144 10.26 7.05 7.05
C GLY A 144 9.16 8.07 6.79
N ILE A 145 8.34 7.84 5.76
CA ILE A 145 7.24 8.74 5.38
C ILE A 145 6.10 8.69 6.40
N SER A 146 5.72 7.50 6.87
CA SER A 146 4.68 7.38 7.90
C SER A 146 5.09 8.11 9.18
N ASN A 147 6.34 7.94 9.61
CA ASN A 147 6.90 8.67 10.75
C ASN A 147 6.95 10.18 10.50
N PHE A 148 7.45 10.61 9.34
CA PHE A 148 7.53 12.02 8.96
C PHE A 148 6.16 12.70 9.02
N PHE A 149 5.12 12.05 8.46
CA PHE A 149 3.76 12.56 8.43
C PHE A 149 3.14 12.58 9.83
N GLY A 150 3.25 11.46 10.55
CA GLY A 150 2.66 11.30 11.88
C GLY A 150 3.21 12.26 12.92
N VAL A 151 4.54 12.44 12.98
CA VAL A 151 5.19 13.40 13.89
C VAL A 151 4.69 14.82 13.62
N ARG A 152 4.64 15.24 12.35
CA ARG A 152 4.20 16.60 11.96
C ARG A 152 2.71 16.80 12.21
N LEU A 153 1.88 15.80 11.94
CA LEU A 153 0.48 15.82 12.33
C LEU A 153 0.33 15.97 13.85
N GLY A 154 1.13 15.29 14.67
CA GLY A 154 1.05 15.36 16.14
C GLY A 154 1.38 16.74 16.74
N PHE A 155 2.14 17.57 16.00
CA PHE A 155 2.33 18.99 16.35
C PHE A 155 1.10 19.85 16.08
N MET A 156 0.26 19.44 15.12
CA MET A 156 -0.87 20.21 14.61
C MET A 156 -2.22 19.75 15.16
N LEU A 157 -2.36 18.45 15.43
CA LEU A 157 -3.60 17.78 15.79
C LEU A 157 -3.39 16.91 17.03
N GLU A 158 -4.47 16.71 17.77
CA GLU A 158 -4.49 15.81 18.92
C GLU A 158 -4.72 14.35 18.49
N ASN A 159 -4.31 13.42 19.36
CA ASN A 159 -4.54 11.98 19.23
C ASN A 159 -3.99 11.40 17.92
N VAL A 160 -2.71 11.64 17.67
CA VAL A 160 -1.97 11.06 16.54
C VAL A 160 -1.04 9.97 17.07
N SER A 161 -1.19 8.75 16.56
CA SER A 161 -0.30 7.63 16.87
C SER A 161 0.33 7.10 15.60
N THR A 162 1.63 6.88 15.63
CA THR A 162 2.40 6.45 14.45
C THR A 162 3.07 5.13 14.71
N PHE A 163 2.91 4.18 13.78
CA PHE A 163 3.51 2.86 13.86
C PHE A 163 4.24 2.54 12.55
N ASN A 164 5.53 2.25 12.67
CA ASN A 164 6.41 2.04 11.52
C ASN A 164 7.21 0.73 11.58
N ILE A 165 6.88 -0.13 12.54
CA ILE A 165 7.46 -1.46 12.73
C ILE A 165 6.42 -2.51 12.33
N ASP A 166 6.84 -3.45 11.48
CA ASP A 166 6.01 -4.54 10.95
C ASP A 166 5.98 -5.71 11.94
N ASP A 167 5.18 -5.59 13.01
CA ASP A 167 5.08 -6.57 14.10
C ASP A 167 3.64 -6.80 14.60
N SER A 168 3.47 -7.68 15.59
CA SER A 168 2.16 -7.92 16.22
C SER A 168 1.76 -6.83 17.21
N VAL A 169 2.69 -6.00 17.67
CA VAL A 169 2.44 -4.93 18.66
C VAL A 169 1.55 -3.85 18.05
N VAL A 170 1.76 -3.51 16.78
CA VAL A 170 0.88 -2.56 16.07
C VAL A 170 -0.57 -3.04 15.98
N ILE A 171 -0.81 -4.35 15.83
CA ILE A 171 -2.16 -4.92 15.77
C ILE A 171 -2.87 -4.68 17.10
N ASN A 172 -2.21 -5.01 18.22
CA ASN A 172 -2.76 -4.76 19.55
C ASN A 172 -3.00 -3.27 19.81
N SER A 173 -2.09 -2.40 19.34
CA SER A 173 -2.17 -0.95 19.54
C SER A 173 -3.36 -0.30 18.82
N ILE A 174 -3.78 -0.87 17.68
CA ILE A 174 -4.88 -0.37 16.85
C ILE A 174 -6.18 -1.18 17.09
N PHE A 175 -6.14 -2.24 17.90
CA PHE A 175 -7.25 -3.18 18.09
C PHE A 175 -8.58 -2.50 18.46
N ASN A 176 -8.51 -1.44 19.27
CA ASN A 176 -9.68 -0.69 19.75
C ASN A 176 -10.09 0.49 18.86
N ILE A 177 -9.63 0.53 17.60
CA ILE A 177 -10.04 1.57 16.64
C ILE A 177 -11.57 1.60 16.49
N LYS A 178 -12.17 2.79 16.43
CA LYS A 178 -13.62 2.99 16.38
C LYS A 178 -14.05 3.74 15.12
N GLU A 179 -15.34 3.74 14.83
CA GLU A 179 -15.95 4.43 13.67
C GLU A 179 -15.57 5.92 13.55
N GLU A 180 -15.28 6.59 14.67
CA GLU A 180 -14.87 8.01 14.73
C GLU A 180 -13.37 8.23 14.38
N ASP A 181 -12.60 7.15 14.24
CA ASP A 181 -11.16 7.19 14.01
C ASP A 181 -10.80 7.03 12.52
N VAL A 182 -9.54 7.30 12.19
CA VAL A 182 -9.00 7.08 10.85
C VAL A 182 -7.68 6.33 10.90
N LEU A 183 -7.55 5.32 10.03
CA LEU A 183 -6.29 4.67 9.71
C LEU A 183 -5.75 5.23 8.40
N ILE A 184 -4.51 5.73 8.44
CA ILE A 184 -3.79 6.30 7.32
C ILE A 184 -2.63 5.36 6.99
N ILE A 185 -2.67 4.76 5.80
CA ILE A 185 -1.73 3.71 5.40
C ILE A 185 -0.91 4.19 4.19
N PHE A 186 0.41 4.10 4.30
CA PHE A 186 1.33 4.18 3.16
C PHE A 186 1.80 2.77 2.80
N ASP A 187 1.25 2.19 1.73
CA ASP A 187 1.57 0.83 1.29
C ASP A 187 1.77 0.78 -0.23
N TYR A 188 2.98 0.39 -0.63
CA TYR A 188 3.48 0.36 -2.00
C TYR A 188 4.02 -1.04 -2.32
N PRO A 189 4.44 -1.35 -3.57
CA PRO A 189 4.83 -2.69 -3.96
C PRO A 189 5.87 -3.31 -3.03
N MET A 190 5.75 -4.63 -2.83
CA MET A 190 6.15 -5.33 -1.60
C MET A 190 5.20 -5.06 -0.42
N TYR A 191 3.90 -4.97 -0.74
CA TYR A 191 2.79 -4.70 0.17
C TYR A 191 2.86 -5.51 1.48
N SER A 192 2.62 -4.85 2.60
CA SER A 192 2.74 -5.46 3.92
C SER A 192 1.55 -6.37 4.25
N LYS A 193 1.86 -7.59 4.72
CA LYS A 193 0.84 -8.52 5.26
C LYS A 193 0.21 -7.96 6.54
N VAL A 194 0.98 -7.29 7.41
CA VAL A 194 0.44 -6.65 8.62
C VAL A 194 -0.45 -5.47 8.25
N ALA A 195 -0.07 -4.64 7.27
CA ALA A 195 -0.95 -3.56 6.78
C ALA A 195 -2.31 -4.10 6.30
N LYS A 196 -2.33 -5.28 5.68
CA LYS A 196 -3.59 -5.95 5.30
C LYS A 196 -4.44 -6.36 6.51
N VAL A 197 -3.81 -6.92 7.55
CA VAL A 197 -4.52 -7.27 8.79
C VAL A 197 -5.12 -6.02 9.44
N LEU A 198 -4.35 -4.93 9.52
CA LEU A 198 -4.81 -3.65 10.05
C LEU A 198 -5.99 -3.11 9.23
N ALA A 199 -5.88 -3.09 7.90
CA ALA A 199 -6.96 -2.60 7.03
C ALA A 199 -8.26 -3.39 7.20
N LYS A 200 -8.17 -4.73 7.29
CA LYS A 200 -9.33 -5.60 7.55
C LYS A 200 -9.97 -5.29 8.90
N MET A 201 -9.16 -5.27 9.96
CA MET A 201 -9.61 -4.98 11.33
C MET A 201 -10.26 -3.60 11.45
N THR A 202 -9.68 -2.59 10.79
CA THR A 202 -10.24 -1.24 10.75
C THR A 202 -11.60 -1.21 10.06
N LYS A 203 -11.76 -1.96 8.96
CA LYS A 203 -13.04 -2.05 8.25
C LYS A 203 -14.12 -2.73 9.07
N GLU A 204 -13.77 -3.81 9.78
CA GLU A 204 -14.66 -4.53 10.71
C GLU A 204 -15.18 -3.61 11.82
N ASN A 205 -14.34 -2.69 12.31
CA ASN A 205 -14.70 -1.67 13.29
C ASN A 205 -15.35 -0.40 12.70
N LYS A 206 -15.65 -0.40 11.39
CA LYS A 206 -16.30 0.69 10.64
C LYS A 206 -15.52 2.01 10.60
N ALA A 207 -14.28 2.04 11.07
CA ALA A 207 -13.44 3.24 10.98
C ALA A 207 -13.00 3.50 9.53
N LYS A 208 -12.56 4.72 9.26
CA LYS A 208 -12.20 5.15 7.91
C LYS A 208 -10.75 4.82 7.58
N ILE A 209 -10.51 4.46 6.32
CA ILE A 209 -9.17 4.16 5.81
C ILE A 209 -8.79 5.13 4.68
N ILE A 210 -7.65 5.81 4.85
CA ILE A 210 -6.97 6.57 3.80
C ILE A 210 -5.75 5.76 3.36
N LEU A 211 -5.72 5.35 2.09
CA LEU A 211 -4.64 4.56 1.52
C LEU A 211 -3.84 5.39 0.50
N PHE A 212 -2.55 5.55 0.74
CA PHE A 212 -1.58 6.03 -0.24
C PHE A 212 -0.87 4.82 -0.85
N THR A 213 -1.01 4.63 -2.16
CA THR A 213 -0.51 3.45 -2.86
C THR A 213 -0.20 3.73 -4.34
N ASP A 214 0.31 2.76 -5.09
CA ASP A 214 0.70 2.92 -6.50
C ASP A 214 -0.36 2.51 -7.52
N SER A 215 -1.40 1.78 -7.10
CA SER A 215 -2.39 1.21 -8.00
C SER A 215 -3.80 1.20 -7.41
N ASP A 216 -4.80 1.42 -8.26
CA ASP A 216 -6.22 1.25 -7.89
C ASP A 216 -6.56 -0.23 -7.60
N ASN A 217 -5.72 -1.16 -8.06
CA ASN A 217 -5.84 -2.60 -7.83
C ASN A 217 -4.88 -3.10 -6.74
N ALA A 218 -4.28 -2.20 -5.94
CA ALA A 218 -3.41 -2.60 -4.84
C ALA A 218 -4.17 -3.48 -3.82
N PRO A 219 -3.49 -4.38 -3.09
CA PRO A 219 -4.15 -5.33 -2.19
C PRO A 219 -5.05 -4.69 -1.13
N LEU A 220 -4.77 -3.43 -0.73
CA LEU A 220 -5.54 -2.72 0.28
C LEU A 220 -6.65 -1.84 -0.29
N ALA A 221 -6.77 -1.74 -1.62
CA ALA A 221 -7.70 -0.82 -2.28
C ALA A 221 -9.16 -1.10 -1.91
N GLU A 222 -9.54 -2.39 -1.82
CA GLU A 222 -10.90 -2.81 -1.48
C GLU A 222 -11.36 -2.40 -0.07
N TYR A 223 -10.42 -2.18 0.86
CA TYR A 223 -10.74 -1.76 2.23
C TYR A 223 -10.85 -0.24 2.36
N SER A 224 -10.18 0.51 1.47
CA SER A 224 -10.01 1.96 1.57
C SER A 224 -11.31 2.75 1.34
N ASP A 225 -11.52 3.81 2.14
CA ASP A 225 -12.58 4.81 1.90
C ASP A 225 -12.09 5.94 0.99
N ILE A 226 -10.79 6.22 1.04
CA ILE A 226 -10.08 7.11 0.13
C ILE A 226 -8.78 6.44 -0.30
N LEU A 227 -8.63 6.22 -1.60
CA LEU A 227 -7.37 5.81 -2.22
C LEU A 227 -6.76 7.02 -2.92
N TYR A 228 -5.50 7.32 -2.58
CA TYR A 228 -4.69 8.30 -3.30
C TYR A 228 -3.56 7.57 -4.02
N LYS A 229 -3.67 7.52 -5.35
CA LYS A 229 -2.72 6.82 -6.21
C LYS A 229 -1.52 7.71 -6.53
N ILE A 230 -0.32 7.22 -6.24
CA ILE A 230 0.96 7.87 -6.56
C ILE A 230 1.81 6.89 -7.33
N LYS A 231 2.08 7.19 -8.60
CA LYS A 231 3.01 6.38 -9.39
C LYS A 231 4.41 6.56 -8.83
N LEU A 232 5.02 5.46 -8.41
CA LEU A 232 6.41 5.47 -7.97
C LEU A 232 7.33 5.15 -9.14
N ASN A 233 8.31 6.02 -9.40
CA ASN A 233 9.33 5.79 -10.42
C ASN A 233 10.71 6.08 -9.84
N GLY A 234 11.53 5.05 -9.65
CA GLY A 234 12.95 5.20 -9.29
C GLY A 234 13.86 5.20 -10.51
N ILE A 235 15.07 5.74 -10.36
CA ILE A 235 16.17 5.51 -11.32
C ILE A 235 16.96 4.26 -10.92
N SER A 236 17.02 3.93 -9.63
CA SER A 236 17.80 2.81 -9.11
C SER A 236 16.96 1.54 -8.88
N VAL A 237 17.53 0.55 -8.17
CA VAL A 237 16.83 -0.64 -7.62
C VAL A 237 15.56 -0.28 -6.83
N PHE A 238 15.53 0.90 -6.22
CA PHE A 238 14.45 1.29 -5.31
C PHE A 238 13.54 2.30 -5.98
N ASN A 239 12.24 2.12 -5.76
CA ASN A 239 11.25 3.12 -6.12
C ASN A 239 11.55 4.44 -5.38
N SER A 240 11.53 5.56 -6.11
CA SER A 240 11.59 6.88 -5.47
C SER A 240 10.27 7.18 -4.76
N LEU A 241 10.37 7.63 -3.52
CA LEU A 241 9.23 8.10 -2.73
C LEU A 241 9.10 9.63 -2.73
N ILE A 242 9.84 10.33 -3.58
CA ILE A 242 9.86 11.80 -3.59
C ILE A 242 8.47 12.39 -3.87
N SER A 243 7.71 11.81 -4.80
CA SER A 243 6.35 12.25 -5.13
C SER A 243 5.41 12.07 -3.94
N THR A 244 5.57 10.98 -3.17
CA THR A 244 4.85 10.76 -1.91
C THR A 244 5.24 11.77 -0.86
N GLN A 245 6.53 12.06 -0.71
CA GLN A 245 7.05 13.05 0.23
C GLN A 245 6.50 14.45 -0.07
N ILE A 246 6.52 14.87 -1.34
CA ILE A 246 5.94 16.15 -1.78
C ILE A 246 4.46 16.22 -1.46
N LEU A 247 3.69 15.17 -1.75
CA LEU A 247 2.27 15.12 -1.44
C LEU A 247 2.00 15.23 0.07
N VAL A 248 2.79 14.51 0.87
CA VAL A 248 2.68 14.53 2.33
C VAL A 248 2.97 15.94 2.88
N GLU A 249 4.01 16.60 2.39
CA GLU A 249 4.31 18.00 2.76
C GLU A 249 3.22 18.97 2.31
N TYR A 250 2.67 18.78 1.11
CA TYR A 250 1.54 19.56 0.62
C TYR A 250 0.29 19.36 1.49
N LEU A 251 -0.03 18.12 1.88
CA LEU A 251 -1.15 17.79 2.78
C LEU A 251 -0.97 18.44 4.15
N LEU A 252 0.22 18.36 4.74
CA LEU A 252 0.54 19.00 6.02
C LEU A 252 0.36 20.52 5.93
N THR A 253 0.85 21.13 4.85
CA THR A 253 0.72 22.56 4.58
C THR A 253 -0.74 22.96 4.36
N TYR A 254 -1.53 22.12 3.70
CA TYR A 254 -2.96 22.37 3.53
C TYR A 254 -3.71 22.28 4.86
N ILE A 255 -3.44 21.24 5.66
CA ILE A 255 -4.04 21.08 7.00
C ILE A 255 -3.68 22.26 7.90
N SER A 256 -2.45 22.80 7.79
CA SER A 256 -2.00 23.88 8.66
C SER A 256 -2.81 25.18 8.55
N GLN A 257 -3.46 25.40 7.41
CA GLN A 257 -4.34 26.56 7.18
C GLN A 257 -5.61 26.53 8.03
N PHE A 258 -6.02 25.36 8.51
CA PHE A 258 -7.26 25.15 9.27
C PHE A 258 -7.01 24.94 10.76
N ILE A 259 -5.77 25.06 11.19
CA ILE A 259 -5.40 24.89 12.60
C ILE A 259 -5.88 26.13 13.37
N GLU A 260 -6.79 25.91 14.31
CA GLU A 260 -7.29 26.95 15.21
C GLU A 260 -6.20 27.48 16.16
N GLU A 261 -6.43 28.66 16.73
CA GLU A 261 -5.52 29.30 17.71
C GLU A 261 -5.09 28.35 18.84
N LYS A 262 -5.98 27.44 19.29
CA LYS A 262 -5.65 26.44 20.32
C LYS A 262 -4.45 25.57 19.95
N ALA A 263 -4.32 25.19 18.68
CA ALA A 263 -3.21 24.35 18.25
C ALA A 263 -1.92 25.16 17.98
N LYS A 264 -2.02 26.46 17.68
CA LYS A 264 -0.85 27.38 17.76
C LYS A 264 -0.33 27.49 19.19
N VAL A 265 -1.23 27.62 20.18
CA VAL A 265 -0.87 27.62 21.60
C VAL A 265 -0.23 26.30 22.02
N ARG A 266 -0.77 25.16 21.57
CA ARG A 266 -0.16 23.83 21.78
C ARG A 266 1.27 23.77 21.25
N PHE A 267 1.48 24.23 20.02
CA PHE A 267 2.81 24.26 19.40
C PHE A 267 3.80 25.09 20.23
N SER A 268 3.39 26.30 20.65
CA SER A 268 4.21 27.16 21.51
C SER A 268 4.52 26.52 22.86
N LYS A 269 3.55 25.83 23.48
CA LYS A 269 3.78 25.09 24.74
C LYS A 269 4.78 23.95 24.57
N ILE A 270 4.60 23.11 23.54
CA ILE A 270 5.54 22.00 23.27
C ILE A 270 6.94 22.55 23.04
N ARG A 271 7.08 23.59 22.20
CA ARG A 271 8.37 24.23 21.92
C ARG A 271 9.01 24.81 23.18
N LYS A 272 8.22 25.45 24.05
CA LYS A 272 8.71 25.95 25.34
C LYS A 272 9.30 24.83 26.19
N PHE A 273 8.59 23.70 26.34
CA PHE A 273 9.12 22.54 27.06
C PHE A 273 10.40 21.98 26.42
N LEU A 274 10.44 21.85 25.10
CA LEU A 274 11.62 21.32 24.41
C LEU A 274 12.86 22.23 24.51
N ILE A 275 12.68 23.55 24.62
CA ILE A 275 13.79 24.51 24.73
C ILE A 275 14.22 24.71 26.19
N GLU A 276 13.28 24.71 27.13
CA GLU A 276 13.55 25.08 28.53
C GLU A 276 13.81 23.88 29.46
N LYS A 277 13.47 22.65 29.03
CA LYS A 277 13.51 21.46 29.90
C LYS A 277 14.35 20.30 29.35
N LEU A 278 14.90 20.43 28.14
CA LEU A 278 15.88 19.53 27.54
C LEU A 278 17.16 20.32 27.26
#